data_AF-A0A4Q3GYG9-F1
#
_entry.id   AF-A0A4Q3GYG9-F1
#
_cell.length_a   1.000
_cell.length_b   1.000
_cell.length_c   1.000
_cell.angle_alpha   90.00
_cell.angle_beta   90.00
_cell.angle_gamma   90.00
#
_symmetry.space_group_name_H-M   'P 1'
#
loop_
_entity.id
_entity.type
_entity.pdbx_description
1 polymer ?
#
loop_
_entity_poly.entity_id
_entity_poly.type
_entity_poly.pdbx_seq_one_letter_code
_entity_poly.pdbx_strand_id
1 'polypeptide(L)'
;LSIYSLPVYNAKLHFSGRFGSDMLQSLGIVDGAPDLDRAFLVMNIADITGIRSNADIRIDGGAAQPFEPGMRTIRALREGYAGYDSGQPYAQVETGINKPVVRNLVETGFSFEMDLSLNGSTKFSLVPAGQTTTFAASANWPDPGFEGLFLPETKTITPTDFKATWTVPYLARGIDKAVNSNVLPLSSSLMSVNLVEPVKFYQLVVRTLKYSIGFISLVFFAVFIIELKGRRMVHWVQYVLTGLALIIFYILLLALAEHLGFTIAYGIAATATTLLIASYVGSVTSSLKSGVSLAIVLGVTYGVMYLILREDEYALLAGAIISFATIGATMYFTRNVDWSGSRQPD
;
A
#
# COMPACT_ATOMS: atom_id res chain seq x y z
N LEU A 1 0.03 8.24 -21.72
CA LEU A 1 0.11 6.77 -21.53
C LEU A 1 1.26 6.51 -20.57
N SER A 2 0.95 6.17 -19.32
CA SER A 2 1.94 5.89 -18.27
C SER A 2 2.47 4.47 -18.43
N ILE A 3 3.76 4.27 -18.15
CA ILE A 3 4.41 2.95 -18.05
C ILE A 3 3.92 2.19 -16.80
N TYR A 4 3.32 2.91 -15.84
CA TYR A 4 2.74 2.37 -14.61
C TYR A 4 1.22 2.27 -14.69
N SER A 5 0.71 1.10 -14.34
CA SER A 5 -0.66 0.86 -13.87
C SER A 5 -0.91 1.77 -12.67
N LEU A 6 -2.10 2.38 -12.60
CA LEU A 6 -2.49 3.21 -11.48
C LEU A 6 -3.97 2.91 -11.17
N PRO A 7 -4.31 2.53 -9.93
CA PRO A 7 -5.69 2.21 -9.59
C PRO A 7 -6.60 3.42 -9.81
N VAL A 8 -7.64 3.20 -10.60
CA VAL A 8 -8.72 4.16 -10.86
C VAL A 8 -10.04 3.62 -10.31
N TYR A 9 -10.95 4.52 -9.97
CA TYR A 9 -12.29 4.16 -9.53
C TYR A 9 -13.36 4.99 -10.24
N ASN A 10 -14.53 4.38 -10.37
CA ASN A 10 -15.78 5.07 -10.61
C ASN A 10 -16.63 4.94 -9.34
N ALA A 11 -16.81 6.05 -8.63
CA ALA A 11 -17.59 6.12 -7.42
C ALA A 11 -19.01 6.60 -7.76
N LYS A 12 -20.00 5.82 -7.32
CA LYS A 12 -21.41 6.23 -7.27
C LYS A 12 -21.72 6.58 -5.83
N LEU A 13 -21.93 7.87 -5.58
CA LEU A 13 -22.11 8.41 -4.24
C LEU A 13 -23.57 8.81 -4.07
N HIS A 14 -24.17 8.34 -2.99
CA HIS A 14 -25.49 8.75 -2.55
C HIS A 14 -25.32 9.45 -1.20
N PHE A 15 -25.69 10.72 -1.14
CA PHE A 15 -25.67 11.50 0.08
C PHE A 15 -27.10 11.84 0.48
N SER A 16 -27.40 11.66 1.76
CA SER A 16 -28.64 12.13 2.36
C SER A 16 -28.33 12.82 3.69
N GLY A 17 -29.14 13.81 4.04
CA GLY A 17 -28.93 14.57 5.25
C GLY A 17 -30.10 15.49 5.58
N ARG A 18 -30.03 16.12 6.75
CA ARG A 18 -31.06 17.04 7.23
C ARG A 18 -30.43 18.21 7.97
N PHE A 19 -30.88 19.40 7.64
CA PHE A 19 -30.70 20.60 8.45
C PHE A 19 -31.90 20.74 9.39
N GLY A 20 -31.64 20.84 10.69
CA GLY A 20 -32.70 20.99 11.70
C GLY A 20 -33.26 22.40 11.76
N SER A 21 -34.48 22.54 12.24
CA SER A 21 -35.11 23.85 12.50
C SER A 21 -34.39 24.65 13.62
N ASP A 22 -33.52 23.99 14.39
CA ASP A 22 -32.65 24.62 15.40
C ASP A 22 -31.41 25.30 14.79
N MET A 23 -31.21 25.24 13.47
CA MET A 23 -30.02 25.81 12.84
C MET A 23 -29.88 27.31 13.06
N LEU A 24 -30.99 28.06 13.12
CA LEU A 24 -30.98 29.50 13.42
C LEU A 24 -30.47 29.81 14.83
N GLN A 25 -30.78 28.97 15.81
CA GLN A 25 -30.27 29.14 17.18
C GLN A 25 -28.75 28.99 17.21
N SER A 26 -28.21 28.12 16.35
CA SER A 26 -26.76 27.92 16.22
C SER A 26 -26.06 29.13 15.58
N LEU A 27 -26.77 29.94 14.79
CA LEU A 27 -26.22 31.17 14.19
C LEU A 27 -26.08 32.33 15.19
N GLY A 28 -26.66 32.22 16.39
CA GLY A 28 -26.54 33.25 17.45
C GLY A 28 -25.12 33.48 17.98
N ILE A 29 -24.14 32.72 17.49
CA ILE A 29 -22.70 32.93 17.74
C ILE A 29 -22.11 34.11 16.96
N VAL A 30 -22.85 34.66 15.98
CA VAL A 30 -22.41 35.75 15.11
C VAL A 30 -23.12 37.04 15.50
N ASP A 31 -22.35 38.10 15.72
CA ASP A 31 -22.91 39.44 15.91
C ASP A 31 -23.60 39.92 14.62
N GLY A 32 -24.88 40.29 14.73
CA GLY A 32 -25.68 40.81 13.63
C GLY A 32 -26.83 39.89 13.20
N ALA A 33 -27.59 40.32 12.19
CA ALA A 33 -28.69 39.55 11.63
C ALA A 33 -28.23 38.84 10.35
N PRO A 34 -28.32 37.49 10.26
CA PRO A 34 -27.96 36.77 9.05
C PRO A 34 -28.92 37.10 7.91
N ASP A 35 -28.38 37.32 6.71
CA ASP A 35 -29.16 37.50 5.49
C ASP A 35 -29.56 36.14 4.91
N LEU A 36 -30.73 35.65 5.34
CA LEU A 36 -31.26 34.35 4.94
C LEU A 36 -31.71 34.32 3.46
N ASP A 37 -31.94 35.47 2.83
CA ASP A 37 -32.33 35.54 1.42
C ASP A 37 -31.15 35.25 0.48
N ARG A 38 -29.92 35.31 1.02
CA ARG A 38 -28.68 34.97 0.34
C ARG A 38 -28.08 33.66 0.83
N ALA A 39 -28.87 32.78 1.45
CA ALA A 39 -28.41 31.48 1.89
C ALA A 39 -28.13 30.54 0.71
N PHE A 40 -27.07 29.75 0.82
CA PHE A 40 -26.72 28.73 -0.17
C PHE A 40 -26.12 27.50 0.51
N LEU A 41 -26.48 26.32 0.01
CA LEU A 41 -25.85 25.05 0.34
C LEU A 41 -24.59 24.90 -0.50
N VAL A 42 -23.47 24.49 0.11
CA VAL A 42 -22.20 24.26 -0.58
C VAL A 42 -21.70 22.85 -0.32
N MET A 43 -21.13 22.25 -1.35
CA MET A 43 -20.28 21.08 -1.23
C MET A 43 -18.92 21.37 -1.86
N ASN A 44 -17.85 21.23 -1.07
CA ASN A 44 -16.50 21.22 -1.62
C ASN A 44 -16.25 19.90 -2.35
N ILE A 45 -15.63 19.99 -3.51
CA ILE A 45 -15.14 18.83 -4.27
C ILE A 45 -13.70 19.16 -4.64
N ALA A 46 -12.76 18.45 -4.00
CA ALA A 46 -11.33 18.74 -4.15
C ALA A 46 -10.85 18.63 -5.61
N ASP A 47 -11.41 17.71 -6.38
CA ASP A 47 -11.15 17.55 -7.81
C ASP A 47 -12.46 17.46 -8.61
N ILE A 48 -12.88 18.59 -9.17
CA ILE A 48 -14.08 18.67 -10.01
C ILE A 48 -13.90 18.05 -11.39
N THR A 49 -12.66 17.80 -11.84
CA THR A 49 -12.40 17.19 -13.15
C THR A 49 -12.86 15.72 -13.20
N GLY A 50 -13.07 15.12 -12.03
CA GLY A 50 -13.63 13.79 -11.84
C GLY A 50 -15.14 13.69 -12.00
N ILE A 51 -15.89 14.79 -12.01
CA ILE A 51 -17.35 14.76 -12.12
C ILE A 51 -17.77 14.21 -13.50
N ARG A 52 -18.71 13.26 -13.53
CA ARG A 52 -19.18 12.61 -14.77
C ARG A 52 -20.66 12.79 -15.07
N SER A 53 -21.45 13.26 -14.12
CA SER A 53 -22.87 13.56 -14.28
C SER A 53 -23.21 14.90 -13.64
N ASN A 54 -24.32 15.50 -14.04
CA ASN A 54 -24.88 16.62 -13.30
C ASN A 54 -25.13 16.16 -11.85
N ALA A 55 -24.68 16.97 -10.90
CA ALA A 55 -25.04 16.79 -9.51
C ALA A 55 -26.44 17.39 -9.34
N ASP A 56 -27.43 16.53 -9.13
CA ASP A 56 -28.80 16.95 -8.86
C ASP A 56 -29.10 16.76 -7.37
N ILE A 57 -29.76 17.75 -6.77
CA ILE A 57 -30.24 17.71 -5.40
C ILE A 57 -31.76 17.65 -5.37
N ARG A 58 -32.30 16.82 -4.50
CA ARG A 58 -33.72 16.79 -4.12
C ARG A 58 -33.83 17.35 -2.71
N ILE A 59 -34.70 18.34 -2.51
CA ILE A 59 -34.99 18.93 -1.20
C ILE A 59 -36.40 18.49 -0.81
N ASP A 60 -36.55 17.93 0.39
CA ASP A 60 -37.82 17.45 0.96
C ASP A 60 -38.64 16.55 0.00
N GLY A 61 -37.94 15.65 -0.73
CA GLY A 61 -38.55 14.74 -1.70
C GLY A 61 -39.09 15.41 -2.96
N GLY A 62 -38.80 16.70 -3.17
CA GLY A 62 -39.21 17.46 -4.34
C GLY A 62 -38.49 17.05 -5.63
N ALA A 63 -38.77 17.79 -6.71
CA ALA A 63 -38.12 17.59 -7.99
C ALA A 63 -36.60 17.77 -7.91
N ALA A 64 -35.87 16.99 -8.71
CA ALA A 64 -34.42 17.13 -8.86
C ALA A 64 -34.08 18.52 -9.42
N GLN A 65 -33.16 19.21 -8.77
CA GLN A 65 -32.68 20.51 -9.20
C GLN A 65 -31.16 20.49 -9.36
N PRO A 66 -30.60 21.15 -10.38
CA PRO A 66 -29.15 21.17 -10.59
C PRO A 66 -28.47 22.06 -9.55
N PHE A 67 -27.23 21.72 -9.23
CA PHE A 67 -26.27 22.61 -8.58
C PHE A 67 -25.63 23.60 -9.58
N GLU A 68 -25.17 24.74 -9.07
CA GLU A 68 -24.33 25.69 -9.80
C GLU A 68 -22.84 25.46 -9.47
N PRO A 69 -21.91 25.72 -10.41
CA PRO A 69 -20.48 25.57 -10.17
C PRO A 69 -19.94 26.60 -9.16
N GLY A 70 -18.89 26.20 -8.44
CA GLY A 70 -18.14 27.03 -7.50
C GLY A 70 -18.65 26.98 -6.06
N MET A 71 -17.85 27.51 -5.14
CA MET A 71 -18.14 27.54 -3.70
C MET A 71 -18.58 28.92 -3.19
N ARG A 72 -18.85 29.86 -4.10
CA ARG A 72 -19.08 31.28 -3.77
C ARG A 72 -17.90 31.85 -3.00
N THR A 73 -18.14 32.60 -1.92
CA THR A 73 -17.10 33.20 -1.07
C THR A 73 -16.47 32.22 -0.08
N ILE A 74 -16.91 30.95 -0.05
CA ILE A 74 -16.37 29.92 0.83
C ILE A 74 -15.19 29.22 0.15
N ARG A 75 -14.11 29.01 0.91
CA ARG A 75 -12.86 28.41 0.47
C ARG A 75 -12.59 27.12 1.24
N ALA A 76 -11.98 26.14 0.58
CA ALA A 76 -11.48 24.93 1.23
C ALA A 76 -9.96 24.99 1.39
N LEU A 77 -9.45 24.43 2.47
CA LEU A 77 -8.03 24.25 2.71
C LEU A 77 -7.55 22.94 2.07
N ARG A 78 -6.36 22.95 1.48
CA ARG A 78 -5.69 21.72 1.01
C ARG A 78 -4.95 21.04 2.16
N GLU A 79 -5.26 19.76 2.39
CA GLU A 79 -4.56 18.92 3.37
C GLU A 79 -3.09 18.67 2.95
N GLY A 80 -2.15 18.69 3.91
CA GLY A 80 -0.74 18.34 3.68
C GLY A 80 0.22 19.48 3.38
N TYR A 81 -0.24 20.74 3.31
CA TYR A 81 0.61 21.93 3.20
C TYR A 81 0.75 22.67 4.55
N ALA A 82 0.80 21.91 5.64
CA ALA A 82 1.05 22.41 7.00
C ALA A 82 2.50 22.14 7.40
N GLY A 83 3.45 22.70 6.64
CA GLY A 83 4.87 22.70 6.98
C GLY A 83 5.32 24.12 7.32
N TYR A 84 5.61 24.36 8.61
CA TYR A 84 6.46 25.41 9.16
C TYR A 84 6.65 26.67 8.28
N ASP A 85 5.80 27.69 8.45
CA ASP A 85 6.23 29.03 8.90
C ASP A 85 5.00 29.93 9.05
N SER A 86 5.00 30.74 10.10
CA SER A 86 4.04 31.81 10.34
C SER A 86 4.04 32.81 9.18
N GLY A 87 2.98 32.82 8.35
CA GLY A 87 2.70 33.96 7.45
C GLY A 87 2.29 33.67 6.01
N GLN A 88 2.23 32.41 5.55
CA GLN A 88 1.78 32.12 4.18
C GLN A 88 0.30 31.67 4.16
N PRO A 89 -0.56 32.26 3.30
CA PRO A 89 -1.95 31.82 3.17
C PRO A 89 -1.96 30.40 2.61
N TYR A 90 -2.54 29.46 3.37
CA TYR A 90 -2.88 28.12 2.91
C TYR A 90 -3.39 28.16 1.47
N ALA A 91 -2.92 27.26 0.60
CA ALA A 91 -3.42 27.16 -0.77
C ALA A 91 -4.93 26.86 -0.73
N GLN A 92 -5.73 27.91 -0.86
CA GLN A 92 -7.18 27.86 -0.86
C GLN A 92 -7.62 27.31 -2.20
N VAL A 93 -8.55 26.36 -2.17
CA VAL A 93 -9.17 25.83 -3.39
C VAL A 93 -10.64 26.23 -3.38
N GLU A 94 -11.09 26.85 -4.47
CA GLU A 94 -12.47 27.30 -4.67
C GLU A 94 -13.28 26.31 -5.55
N THR A 95 -12.94 25.02 -5.49
CA THR A 95 -13.58 23.98 -6.30
C THR A 95 -14.72 23.31 -5.55
N GLY A 96 -15.89 23.27 -6.18
CA GLY A 96 -17.08 22.69 -5.58
C GLY A 96 -18.33 23.12 -6.32
N ILE A 97 -19.46 22.95 -5.65
CA ILE A 97 -20.80 23.23 -6.18
C ILE A 97 -21.65 23.91 -5.11
N ASN A 98 -22.62 24.72 -5.54
CA ASN A 98 -23.51 25.46 -4.65
C ASN A 98 -24.97 25.49 -5.13
N LYS A 99 -25.90 25.62 -4.19
CA LYS A 99 -27.34 25.75 -4.46
C LYS A 99 -27.96 26.84 -3.58
N PRO A 100 -28.56 27.90 -4.14
CA PRO A 100 -29.34 28.84 -3.34
C PRO A 100 -30.47 28.13 -2.59
N VAL A 101 -30.65 28.48 -1.31
CA VAL A 101 -31.70 27.94 -0.44
C VAL A 101 -32.62 29.09 -0.05
N VAL A 102 -33.93 28.91 -0.22
CA VAL A 102 -34.90 29.95 0.15
C VAL A 102 -35.00 30.07 1.68
N ARG A 103 -35.21 31.29 2.17
CA ARG A 103 -35.34 31.64 3.58
C ARG A 103 -36.20 30.65 4.38
N ASN A 104 -37.39 30.30 3.88
CA ASN A 104 -38.32 29.40 4.56
C ASN A 104 -37.68 28.04 4.90
N LEU A 105 -36.88 27.45 4.00
CA LEU A 105 -36.19 26.19 4.27
C LEU A 105 -35.15 26.32 5.38
N VAL A 106 -34.45 27.46 5.45
CA VAL A 106 -33.48 27.73 6.52
C VAL A 106 -34.18 27.92 7.86
N GLU A 107 -35.36 28.53 7.87
CA GLU A 107 -36.17 28.76 9.08
C GLU A 107 -36.83 27.48 9.60
N THR A 108 -37.35 26.62 8.71
CA THR A 108 -38.05 25.38 9.10
C THR A 108 -37.14 24.16 9.17
N GLY A 109 -35.91 24.27 8.66
CA GLY A 109 -35.09 23.11 8.33
C GLY A 109 -35.60 22.37 7.09
N PHE A 110 -34.75 21.53 6.53
CA PHE A 110 -35.04 20.74 5.33
C PHE A 110 -34.17 19.49 5.26
N SER A 111 -34.67 18.47 4.58
CA SER A 111 -33.93 17.28 4.19
C SER A 111 -33.42 17.41 2.76
N PHE A 112 -32.27 16.78 2.48
CA PHE A 112 -31.73 16.73 1.14
C PHE A 112 -31.25 15.32 0.79
N GLU A 113 -31.33 15.02 -0.50
CA GLU A 113 -30.72 13.85 -1.13
C GLU A 113 -29.99 14.29 -2.40
N MET A 114 -28.84 13.71 -2.65
CA MET A 114 -28.10 13.94 -3.89
C MET A 114 -27.33 12.70 -4.33
N ASP A 115 -27.30 12.52 -5.64
CA ASP A 115 -26.53 11.47 -6.30
C ASP A 115 -25.39 12.13 -7.07
N LEU A 116 -24.17 11.61 -6.90
CA LEU A 116 -22.98 12.13 -7.56
C LEU A 116 -22.13 10.99 -8.11
N SER A 117 -21.77 11.07 -9.39
CA SER A 117 -20.82 10.15 -10.02
C SER A 117 -19.46 10.82 -10.17
N LEU A 118 -18.44 10.29 -9.48
CA LEU A 118 -17.07 10.76 -9.53
C LEU A 118 -16.13 9.69 -10.07
N ASN A 119 -15.30 10.05 -11.03
CA ASN A 119 -14.11 9.29 -11.37
C ASN A 119 -12.93 9.87 -10.60
N GLY A 120 -12.12 8.98 -10.04
CA GLY A 120 -10.87 9.37 -9.41
C GLY A 120 -9.85 8.25 -9.51
N SER A 121 -8.73 8.48 -8.85
CA SER A 121 -7.63 7.53 -8.78
C SER A 121 -7.05 7.51 -7.38
N THR A 122 -6.44 6.38 -7.02
CA THR A 122 -5.69 6.12 -5.78
C THR A 122 -6.44 6.37 -4.47
N LYS A 123 -7.00 7.55 -4.21
CA LYS A 123 -7.63 7.88 -2.94
C LYS A 123 -9.02 8.46 -3.13
N PHE A 124 -9.94 8.01 -2.29
CA PHE A 124 -11.23 8.64 -2.05
C PHE A 124 -11.27 9.12 -0.60
N SER A 125 -11.67 10.37 -0.37
CA SER A 125 -11.72 10.97 0.97
C SER A 125 -13.04 11.69 1.17
N LEU A 126 -13.60 11.58 2.37
CA LEU A 126 -14.83 12.25 2.79
C LEU A 126 -14.62 12.99 4.10
N VAL A 127 -15.15 14.21 4.17
CA VAL A 127 -15.19 15.03 5.38
C VAL A 127 -16.51 14.76 6.12
N PRO A 128 -16.50 14.45 7.43
CA PRO A 128 -17.71 14.25 8.22
C PRO A 128 -18.37 15.59 8.58
N ALA A 129 -19.08 16.19 7.63
CA ALA A 129 -19.67 17.52 7.78
C ALA A 129 -20.94 17.55 8.67
N GLY A 130 -21.66 16.44 8.80
CA GLY A 130 -22.88 16.36 9.61
C GLY A 130 -22.60 16.39 11.12
N GLN A 131 -23.61 16.65 11.95
CA GLN A 131 -23.46 16.47 13.40
C GLN A 131 -23.15 15.01 13.73
N THR A 132 -23.90 14.08 13.13
CA THR A 132 -23.50 12.67 13.05
C THR A 132 -23.31 12.35 11.58
N THR A 133 -22.15 11.82 11.21
CA THR A 133 -21.90 11.35 9.85
C THR A 133 -21.73 9.83 9.87
N THR A 134 -22.56 9.13 9.11
CA THR A 134 -22.36 7.72 8.79
C THR A 134 -21.87 7.62 7.34
N PHE A 135 -20.86 6.80 7.12
CA PHE A 135 -20.32 6.54 5.79
C PHE A 135 -20.13 5.04 5.61
N ALA A 136 -20.61 4.50 4.50
CA ALA A 136 -20.42 3.12 4.12
C ALA A 136 -19.77 3.10 2.73
N ALA A 137 -18.65 2.39 2.62
CA ALA A 137 -17.92 2.22 1.37
C ALA A 137 -17.87 0.74 1.00
N SER A 138 -18.03 0.45 -0.28
CA SER A 138 -17.79 -0.88 -0.85
C SER A 138 -17.20 -0.76 -2.25
N ALA A 139 -16.20 -1.56 -2.56
CA ALA A 139 -15.66 -1.64 -3.91
C ALA A 139 -15.10 -3.04 -4.22
N ASN A 140 -14.98 -3.36 -5.49
CA ASN A 140 -14.38 -4.57 -6.03
C ASN A 140 -12.83 -4.48 -6.07
N TRP A 141 -12.22 -4.14 -4.93
CA TRP A 141 -10.78 -4.03 -4.79
C TRP A 141 -10.30 -4.84 -3.58
N PRO A 142 -9.25 -5.67 -3.70
CA PRO A 142 -8.80 -6.54 -2.61
C PRO A 142 -7.86 -5.87 -1.61
N ASP A 143 -7.21 -4.78 -2.00
CA ASP A 143 -6.12 -4.17 -1.23
C ASP A 143 -6.46 -2.72 -0.80
N PRO A 144 -7.49 -2.49 0.05
CA PRO A 144 -7.79 -1.15 0.55
C PRO A 144 -6.81 -0.73 1.66
N GLY A 145 -6.34 0.51 1.59
CA GLY A 145 -5.75 1.25 2.71
C GLY A 145 -6.81 2.13 3.36
N PHE A 146 -6.86 2.14 4.70
CA PHE A 146 -7.73 3.04 5.45
C PHE A 146 -6.87 4.06 6.18
N GLU A 147 -7.11 5.34 5.89
CA GLU A 147 -6.29 6.46 6.35
C GLU A 147 -7.19 7.63 6.80
N GLY A 148 -6.56 8.64 7.40
CA GLY A 148 -7.22 9.84 7.92
C GLY A 148 -7.38 9.82 9.43
N LEU A 149 -8.11 10.82 9.95
CA LEU A 149 -8.32 10.98 11.39
C LEU A 149 -9.25 9.89 11.95
N PHE A 150 -10.25 9.47 11.17
CA PHE A 150 -11.24 8.47 11.57
C PHE A 150 -11.08 7.18 10.74
N LEU A 151 -10.75 6.09 11.42
CA LEU A 151 -10.69 4.75 10.84
C LEU A 151 -12.07 4.08 10.84
N PRO A 152 -12.32 3.10 9.95
CA PRO A 152 -13.60 2.41 9.90
C PRO A 152 -13.86 1.62 11.19
N GLU A 153 -15.10 1.71 11.66
CA GLU A 153 -15.62 0.95 12.82
C GLU A 153 -15.72 -0.54 12.48
N THR A 154 -16.21 -0.86 11.28
CA THR A 154 -16.21 -2.24 10.77
C THR A 154 -15.56 -2.29 9.39
N LYS A 155 -14.81 -3.36 9.13
CA LYS A 155 -14.22 -3.63 7.82
C LYS A 155 -14.22 -5.12 7.51
N THR A 156 -14.51 -5.46 6.26
CA THR A 156 -14.39 -6.80 5.69
C THR A 156 -13.63 -6.67 4.39
N ILE A 157 -12.53 -7.40 4.27
CA ILE A 157 -11.68 -7.42 3.07
C ILE A 157 -11.65 -8.87 2.59
N THR A 158 -11.93 -9.07 1.30
CA THR A 158 -11.87 -10.36 0.63
C THR A 158 -10.81 -10.30 -0.49
N PRO A 159 -10.44 -11.45 -1.09
CA PRO A 159 -9.53 -11.46 -2.24
C PRO A 159 -10.06 -10.73 -3.49
N THR A 160 -11.31 -10.25 -3.49
CA THR A 160 -11.95 -9.60 -4.65
C THR A 160 -12.58 -8.24 -4.34
N ASP A 161 -12.91 -7.96 -3.08
CA ASP A 161 -13.65 -6.77 -2.68
C ASP A 161 -13.38 -6.33 -1.24
N PHE A 162 -13.87 -5.14 -0.90
CA PHE A 162 -13.94 -4.68 0.48
C PHE A 162 -15.28 -4.02 0.80
N LYS A 163 -15.61 -4.02 2.08
CA LYS A 163 -16.68 -3.23 2.70
C LYS A 163 -16.16 -2.59 3.98
N ALA A 164 -16.50 -1.34 4.21
CA ALA A 164 -16.12 -0.62 5.42
C ALA A 164 -17.20 0.39 5.82
N THR A 165 -17.36 0.59 7.13
CA THR A 165 -18.33 1.55 7.69
C THR A 165 -17.66 2.45 8.71
N TRP A 166 -18.04 3.72 8.72
CA TRP A 166 -17.62 4.74 9.68
C TRP A 166 -18.84 5.37 10.32
N THR A 167 -18.71 5.70 11.59
CA THR A 167 -19.66 6.54 12.33
C THR A 167 -18.87 7.61 13.07
N VAL A 168 -19.05 8.87 12.69
CA VAL A 168 -18.43 10.02 13.36
C VAL A 168 -19.51 10.79 14.13
N PRO A 169 -19.58 10.64 15.46
CA PRO A 169 -20.54 11.37 16.28
C PRO A 169 -20.11 12.83 16.47
N TYR A 170 -21.07 13.69 16.84
CA TYR A 170 -20.89 15.14 16.96
C TYR A 170 -19.71 15.56 17.83
N LEU A 171 -19.57 14.93 18.99
CA LEU A 171 -18.48 15.23 19.92
C LEU A 171 -17.10 14.86 19.35
N ALA A 172 -17.01 13.76 18.58
CA ALA A 172 -15.75 13.33 17.98
C ALA A 172 -15.35 14.21 16.80
N ARG A 173 -16.32 14.83 16.10
CA ARG A 173 -16.08 15.76 14.99
C ARG A 173 -15.26 16.99 15.41
N GLY A 174 -15.41 17.43 16.66
CA GLY A 174 -14.57 18.49 17.25
C GLY A 174 -14.81 19.91 16.72
N ILE A 175 -15.94 20.17 16.04
CA ILE A 175 -16.33 21.51 15.58
C ILE A 175 -17.79 21.82 15.97
N ASP A 176 -18.08 23.10 16.17
CA ASP A 176 -19.42 23.57 16.51
C ASP A 176 -20.43 23.43 15.37
N LYS A 177 -21.73 23.55 15.70
CA LYS A 177 -22.85 23.50 14.73
C LYS A 177 -22.79 24.61 13.68
N ALA A 178 -22.25 25.78 14.05
CA ALA A 178 -22.06 26.91 13.17
C ALA A 178 -20.65 27.48 13.35
N VAL A 179 -20.10 28.05 12.28
CA VAL A 179 -18.78 28.69 12.28
C VAL A 179 -18.88 29.96 11.46
N ASN A 180 -18.37 31.08 11.99
CA ASN A 180 -18.22 32.31 11.23
C ASN A 180 -16.87 32.33 10.54
N SER A 181 -16.82 31.79 9.32
CA SER A 181 -15.60 31.76 8.52
C SER A 181 -15.94 31.60 7.04
N ASN A 182 -15.09 32.19 6.19
CA ASN A 182 -15.10 31.92 4.76
C ASN A 182 -14.25 30.70 4.40
N VAL A 183 -13.82 29.91 5.38
CA VAL A 183 -12.96 28.73 5.21
C VAL A 183 -13.60 27.51 5.89
N LEU A 184 -13.64 26.38 5.19
CA LEU A 184 -14.19 25.13 5.75
C LEU A 184 -13.30 24.57 6.88
N PRO A 185 -13.84 24.33 8.08
CA PRO A 185 -13.05 24.01 9.29
C PRO A 185 -12.61 22.54 9.41
N LEU A 186 -12.96 21.64 8.48
CA LEU A 186 -12.80 20.19 8.62
C LEU A 186 -11.90 19.53 7.55
N SER A 187 -11.06 20.30 6.86
CA SER A 187 -10.19 19.77 5.80
C SER A 187 -9.18 18.71 6.27
N SER A 188 -8.84 18.67 7.56
CA SER A 188 -7.91 17.70 8.17
C SER A 188 -8.58 16.51 8.86
N SER A 189 -9.91 16.50 8.95
CA SER A 189 -10.68 15.48 9.66
C SER A 189 -11.24 14.45 8.68
N LEU A 190 -10.38 13.85 7.85
CA LEU A 190 -10.81 12.99 6.75
C LEU A 190 -11.07 11.54 7.18
N MET A 191 -12.04 10.93 6.52
CA MET A 191 -12.18 9.48 6.36
C MET A 191 -11.70 9.13 4.96
N SER A 192 -10.64 8.33 4.82
CA SER A 192 -10.05 8.03 3.52
C SER A 192 -9.95 6.54 3.23
N VAL A 193 -10.23 6.19 1.97
CA VAL A 193 -9.97 4.88 1.39
C VAL A 193 -8.95 5.06 0.28
N ASN A 194 -7.81 4.39 0.42
CA ASN A 194 -6.73 4.33 -0.54
C ASN A 194 -6.79 2.98 -1.28
N LEU A 195 -6.65 3.00 -2.60
CA LEU A 195 -6.54 1.84 -3.46
C LEU A 195 -5.06 1.55 -3.61
N VAL A 196 -4.54 0.72 -2.70
CA VAL A 196 -3.13 0.36 -2.69
C VAL A 196 -2.92 -0.65 -3.81
N GLU A 197 -2.00 -0.36 -4.73
CA GLU A 197 -1.46 -1.36 -5.64
C GLU A 197 -0.19 -1.94 -4.99
N PRO A 198 -0.26 -3.10 -4.33
CA PRO A 198 0.94 -3.72 -3.83
C PRO A 198 1.80 -4.11 -5.04
N VAL A 199 2.97 -3.49 -5.18
CA VAL A 199 3.97 -3.95 -6.16
C VAL A 199 4.59 -5.23 -5.62
N LYS A 200 3.84 -6.33 -5.69
CA LYS A 200 4.10 -7.61 -5.00
C LYS A 200 5.50 -8.14 -5.28
N PHE A 201 6.05 -7.92 -6.48
CA PHE A 201 7.40 -8.39 -6.82
C PHE A 201 8.51 -7.67 -6.04
N TYR A 202 8.42 -6.36 -5.76
CA TYR A 202 9.43 -5.67 -4.94
C TYR A 202 9.42 -6.23 -3.50
N GLN A 203 8.24 -6.48 -2.95
CA GLN A 203 8.13 -7.08 -1.61
C GLN A 203 8.76 -8.48 -1.56
N LEU A 204 8.54 -9.29 -2.60
CA LEU A 204 9.15 -10.62 -2.73
C LEU A 204 10.68 -10.56 -2.90
N VAL A 205 11.20 -9.61 -3.68
CA VAL A 205 12.66 -9.41 -3.83
C VAL A 205 13.29 -8.98 -2.51
N VAL A 206 12.69 -8.02 -1.80
CA VAL A 206 13.14 -7.60 -0.47
C VAL A 206 13.10 -8.77 0.52
N ARG A 207 12.05 -9.60 0.47
CA ARG A 207 11.96 -10.82 1.28
C ARG A 207 13.10 -11.80 0.95
N THR A 208 13.45 -11.97 -0.32
CA THR A 208 14.58 -12.82 -0.75
C THR A 208 15.92 -12.29 -0.23
N LEU A 209 16.12 -10.97 -0.24
CA LEU A 209 17.32 -10.32 0.30
C LEU A 209 17.46 -10.52 1.81
N LYS A 210 16.36 -10.50 2.58
CA LYS A 210 16.39 -10.77 4.03
C LYS A 210 16.93 -12.17 4.35
N TYR A 211 16.70 -13.16 3.47
CA TYR A 211 17.18 -14.52 3.63
C TYR A 211 18.56 -14.78 3.00
N SER A 212 19.18 -13.75 2.41
CA SER A 212 20.43 -13.90 1.65
C SER A 212 21.61 -14.39 2.48
N ILE A 213 21.73 -13.97 3.73
CA ILE A 213 22.86 -14.35 4.60
C ILE A 213 22.91 -15.87 4.79
N GLY A 214 21.77 -16.48 5.15
CA GLY A 214 21.69 -17.93 5.33
C GLY A 214 21.88 -18.68 4.01
N PHE A 215 21.28 -18.19 2.93
CA PHE A 215 21.44 -18.74 1.59
C PHE A 215 22.91 -18.76 1.14
N ILE A 216 23.58 -17.62 1.22
CA ILE A 216 24.98 -17.46 0.84
C ILE A 216 25.87 -18.36 1.71
N SER A 217 25.64 -18.37 3.03
CA SER A 217 26.41 -19.20 3.96
C SER A 217 26.33 -20.69 3.63
N LEU A 218 25.14 -21.19 3.30
CA LEU A 218 24.93 -22.58 2.90
C LEU A 218 25.69 -22.93 1.61
N VAL A 219 25.67 -22.04 0.61
CA VAL A 219 26.39 -22.26 -0.65
C VAL A 219 27.91 -22.26 -0.42
N PHE A 220 28.43 -21.30 0.35
CA PHE A 220 29.84 -21.28 0.72
C PHE A 220 30.26 -22.54 1.47
N PHE A 221 29.41 -23.00 2.39
CA PHE A 221 29.65 -24.25 3.11
C PHE A 221 29.69 -25.47 2.17
N ALA A 222 28.79 -25.54 1.18
CA ALA A 222 28.79 -26.60 0.19
C ALA A 222 30.07 -26.60 -0.66
N VAL A 223 30.52 -25.42 -1.11
CA VAL A 223 31.80 -25.26 -1.82
C VAL A 223 32.96 -25.72 -0.95
N PHE A 224 32.98 -25.35 0.34
CA PHE A 224 34.00 -25.75 1.30
C PHE A 224 34.05 -27.28 1.51
N ILE A 225 32.90 -27.96 1.64
CA ILE A 225 32.86 -29.43 1.77
C ILE A 225 33.36 -30.12 0.48
N ILE A 226 33.04 -29.56 -0.68
CA ILE A 226 33.53 -30.06 -1.97
C ILE A 226 35.06 -29.88 -2.07
N GLU A 227 35.58 -28.74 -1.60
CA GLU A 227 37.02 -28.49 -1.52
C GLU A 227 37.72 -29.47 -0.57
N LEU A 228 37.19 -29.68 0.65
CA LEU A 228 37.78 -30.62 1.63
C LEU A 228 37.91 -32.04 1.09
N LYS A 229 36.97 -32.48 0.24
CA LYS A 229 37.03 -33.78 -0.45
C LYS A 229 37.94 -33.77 -1.68
N GLY A 230 38.20 -32.59 -2.24
CA GLY A 230 39.10 -32.38 -3.36
C GLY A 230 40.56 -32.41 -2.92
N ARG A 231 41.45 -32.89 -3.79
CA ARG A 231 42.91 -32.84 -3.57
C ARG A 231 43.53 -31.49 -3.94
N ARG A 232 42.73 -30.47 -4.26
CA ARG A 232 43.20 -29.17 -4.75
C ARG A 232 42.70 -28.07 -3.84
N MET A 233 43.64 -27.24 -3.38
CA MET A 233 43.34 -26.01 -2.66
C MET A 233 42.77 -24.97 -3.62
N VAL A 234 41.60 -24.44 -3.28
CA VAL A 234 40.90 -23.39 -4.02
C VAL A 234 41.45 -22.04 -3.56
N HIS A 235 41.79 -21.18 -4.51
CA HIS A 235 42.33 -19.86 -4.17
C HIS A 235 41.22 -18.95 -3.61
N TRP A 236 41.53 -18.09 -2.64
CA TRP A 236 40.54 -17.22 -1.97
C TRP A 236 39.73 -16.34 -2.96
N VAL A 237 40.35 -15.94 -4.08
CA VAL A 237 39.69 -15.19 -5.16
C VAL A 237 38.47 -15.93 -5.73
N GLN A 238 38.51 -17.26 -5.78
CA GLN A 238 37.43 -18.09 -6.34
C GLN A 238 36.20 -18.10 -5.43
N TYR A 239 36.42 -18.00 -4.11
CA TYR A 239 35.37 -17.77 -3.13
C TYR A 239 34.72 -16.39 -3.32
N VAL A 240 35.52 -15.35 -3.55
CA VAL A 240 35.01 -13.99 -3.82
C VAL A 240 34.18 -13.98 -5.12
N LEU A 241 34.66 -14.61 -6.19
CA LEU A 241 33.93 -14.71 -7.46
C LEU A 241 32.61 -15.47 -7.32
N THR A 242 32.60 -16.55 -6.52
CA THR A 242 31.38 -17.29 -6.20
C THR A 242 30.38 -16.41 -5.43
N GLY A 243 30.86 -15.65 -4.44
CA GLY A 243 30.05 -14.68 -3.71
C GLY A 243 29.44 -13.60 -4.61
N LEU A 244 30.24 -13.05 -5.54
CA LEU A 244 29.75 -12.08 -6.53
C LEU A 244 28.68 -12.68 -7.44
N ALA A 245 28.84 -13.93 -7.89
CA ALA A 245 27.83 -14.62 -8.67
C ALA A 245 26.51 -14.79 -7.88
N LEU A 246 26.57 -15.07 -6.58
CA LEU A 246 25.39 -15.13 -5.72
C LEU A 246 24.72 -13.77 -5.55
N ILE A 247 25.48 -12.66 -5.56
CA ILE A 247 24.90 -11.31 -5.54
C ILE A 247 24.20 -10.99 -6.86
N ILE A 248 24.79 -11.40 -8.00
CA ILE A 248 24.23 -11.19 -9.33
C ILE A 248 22.84 -11.82 -9.46
N PHE A 249 22.58 -12.96 -8.79
CA PHE A 249 21.24 -13.54 -8.74
C PHE A 249 20.16 -12.52 -8.31
N TYR A 250 20.41 -11.73 -7.26
CA TYR A 250 19.43 -10.77 -6.75
C TYR A 250 19.21 -9.60 -7.71
N ILE A 251 20.28 -9.15 -8.37
CA ILE A 251 20.20 -8.07 -9.38
C ILE A 251 19.41 -8.55 -10.59
N LEU A 252 19.71 -9.77 -11.06
CA LEU A 252 19.03 -10.39 -12.20
C LEU A 252 17.55 -10.67 -11.88
N LEU A 253 17.26 -11.17 -10.68
CA LEU A 253 15.89 -11.38 -10.21
C LEU A 253 15.09 -10.07 -10.23
N LEU A 254 15.64 -8.99 -9.69
CA LEU A 254 14.96 -7.69 -9.63
C LEU A 254 14.67 -7.16 -11.04
N ALA A 255 15.70 -7.10 -11.90
CA ALA A 255 15.58 -6.57 -13.25
C ALA A 255 14.61 -7.37 -14.13
N LEU A 256 14.62 -8.71 -14.00
CA LEU A 256 13.72 -9.56 -14.78
C LEU A 256 12.30 -9.57 -14.21
N ALA A 257 12.13 -9.47 -12.88
CA ALA A 257 10.80 -9.53 -12.26
C ALA A 257 9.93 -8.32 -12.64
N GLU A 258 10.56 -7.18 -12.92
CA GLU A 258 9.88 -5.98 -13.43
C GLU A 258 9.20 -6.21 -14.78
N HIS A 259 9.80 -7.02 -15.66
CA HIS A 259 9.30 -7.21 -17.03
C HIS A 259 8.57 -8.53 -17.25
N LEU A 260 8.99 -9.61 -16.59
CA LEU A 260 8.50 -10.98 -16.81
C LEU A 260 7.64 -11.52 -15.67
N GLY A 261 7.51 -10.77 -14.58
CA GLY A 261 6.88 -11.23 -13.35
C GLY A 261 7.80 -12.13 -12.52
N PHE A 262 7.49 -12.25 -11.23
CA PHE A 262 8.39 -12.85 -10.23
C PHE A 262 8.74 -14.32 -10.52
N THR A 263 7.77 -15.17 -10.83
CA THR A 263 8.01 -16.63 -10.97
C THR A 263 8.94 -16.95 -12.14
N ILE A 264 8.74 -16.33 -13.30
CA ILE A 264 9.56 -16.55 -14.50
C ILE A 264 10.96 -15.97 -14.28
N ALA A 265 11.04 -14.75 -13.74
CA ALA A 265 12.30 -14.10 -13.39
C ALA A 265 13.13 -14.93 -12.40
N TYR A 266 12.49 -15.49 -11.38
CA TYR A 266 13.13 -16.35 -10.40
C TYR A 266 13.72 -17.61 -11.03
N GLY A 267 12.94 -18.30 -11.88
CA GLY A 267 13.42 -19.47 -12.60
C GLY A 267 14.65 -19.17 -13.45
N ILE A 268 14.58 -18.12 -14.27
CA ILE A 268 15.70 -17.71 -15.14
C ILE A 268 16.93 -17.34 -14.31
N ALA A 269 16.77 -16.50 -13.28
CA ALA A 269 17.88 -16.05 -12.46
C ALA A 269 18.53 -17.19 -11.67
N ALA A 270 17.73 -18.07 -11.07
CA ALA A 270 18.21 -19.23 -10.32
C ALA A 270 18.95 -20.21 -11.23
N THR A 271 18.40 -20.54 -12.40
CA THR A 271 19.04 -21.47 -13.34
C THR A 271 20.34 -20.87 -13.92
N ALA A 272 20.33 -19.61 -14.34
CA ALA A 272 21.52 -18.94 -14.88
C ALA A 272 22.65 -18.90 -13.83
N THR A 273 22.33 -18.53 -12.59
CA THR A 273 23.32 -18.47 -11.50
C THR A 273 23.83 -19.86 -11.12
N THR A 274 22.93 -20.86 -11.07
CA THR A 274 23.30 -22.25 -10.79
C THR A 274 24.26 -22.79 -11.85
N LEU A 275 23.97 -22.58 -13.12
CA LEU A 275 24.85 -23.00 -14.22
C LEU A 275 26.21 -22.30 -14.18
N LEU A 276 26.23 -20.99 -13.91
CA LEU A 276 27.46 -20.21 -13.79
C LEU A 276 28.35 -20.75 -12.66
N ILE A 277 27.80 -20.93 -11.45
CA ILE A 277 28.57 -21.37 -10.29
C ILE A 277 28.99 -22.85 -10.43
N ALA A 278 28.08 -23.73 -10.87
CA ALA A 278 28.36 -25.15 -11.01
C ALA A 278 29.43 -25.43 -12.09
N SER A 279 29.36 -24.75 -13.23
CA SER A 279 30.36 -24.88 -14.29
C SER A 279 31.72 -24.33 -13.85
N TYR A 280 31.72 -23.17 -13.19
CA TYR A 280 32.93 -22.55 -12.65
C TYR A 280 33.64 -23.46 -11.64
N VAL A 281 32.94 -23.91 -10.59
CA VAL A 281 33.54 -24.79 -9.57
C VAL A 281 33.94 -26.15 -10.14
N GLY A 282 33.13 -26.71 -11.05
CA GLY A 282 33.47 -27.95 -11.75
C GLY A 282 34.78 -27.84 -12.56
N SER A 283 34.99 -26.70 -13.23
CA SER A 283 36.23 -26.43 -13.99
C SER A 283 37.44 -26.22 -13.08
N VAL A 284 37.30 -25.41 -12.02
CA VAL A 284 38.36 -25.09 -11.05
C VAL A 284 38.84 -26.34 -10.32
N THR A 285 37.91 -27.18 -9.89
CA THR A 285 38.23 -28.45 -9.22
C THR A 285 38.62 -29.56 -10.20
N SER A 286 38.54 -29.31 -11.52
CA SER A 286 38.74 -30.30 -12.59
C SER A 286 37.93 -31.58 -12.37
N SER A 287 36.71 -31.44 -11.83
CA SER A 287 35.84 -32.54 -11.43
C SER A 287 34.40 -32.23 -11.81
N LEU A 288 33.88 -32.95 -12.81
CA LEU A 288 32.48 -32.86 -13.21
C LEU A 288 31.55 -33.24 -12.06
N LYS A 289 31.96 -34.21 -11.23
CA LYS A 289 31.20 -34.64 -10.04
C LYS A 289 31.03 -33.49 -9.04
N SER A 290 32.05 -32.66 -8.86
CA SER A 290 32.01 -31.50 -7.98
C SER A 290 31.04 -30.44 -8.50
N GLY A 291 31.08 -30.15 -9.80
CA GLY A 291 30.13 -29.22 -10.43
C GLY A 291 28.68 -29.70 -10.34
N VAL A 292 28.41 -30.97 -10.65
CA VAL A 292 27.05 -31.56 -10.55
C VAL A 292 26.57 -31.57 -9.09
N SER A 293 27.44 -31.93 -8.13
CA SER A 293 27.09 -31.88 -6.71
C SER A 293 26.69 -30.47 -6.28
N LEU A 294 27.41 -29.44 -6.72
CA LEU A 294 27.08 -28.05 -6.40
C LEU A 294 25.78 -27.59 -7.07
N ALA A 295 25.54 -28.00 -8.32
CA ALA A 295 24.28 -27.73 -9.01
C ALA A 295 23.06 -28.31 -8.27
N ILE A 296 23.19 -29.54 -7.73
CA ILE A 296 22.13 -30.16 -6.93
C ILE A 296 21.89 -29.36 -5.65
N VAL A 297 22.95 -28.99 -4.93
CA VAL A 297 22.82 -28.19 -3.70
C VAL A 297 22.14 -26.85 -4.01
N LEU A 298 22.62 -26.11 -5.01
CA LEU A 298 22.02 -24.83 -5.44
C LEU A 298 20.57 -25.00 -5.88
N GLY A 299 20.25 -26.04 -6.64
CA GLY A 299 18.89 -26.34 -7.06
C GLY A 299 17.95 -26.59 -5.89
N VAL A 300 18.36 -27.39 -4.91
CA VAL A 300 17.60 -27.62 -3.67
C VAL A 300 17.45 -26.32 -2.90
N THR A 301 18.54 -25.55 -2.71
CA THR A 301 18.48 -24.31 -1.94
C THR A 301 17.59 -23.26 -2.61
N TYR A 302 17.67 -23.07 -3.93
CA TYR A 302 16.77 -22.18 -4.67
C TYR A 302 15.33 -22.70 -4.66
N GLY A 303 15.10 -24.01 -4.75
CA GLY A 303 13.76 -24.59 -4.63
C GLY A 303 13.14 -24.32 -3.26
N VAL A 304 13.91 -24.53 -2.21
CA VAL A 304 13.52 -24.25 -0.83
C VAL A 304 13.24 -22.76 -0.62
N MET A 305 14.11 -21.87 -1.12
CA MET A 305 13.89 -20.43 -1.06
C MET A 305 12.59 -20.03 -1.78
N TYR A 306 12.30 -20.63 -2.94
CA TYR A 306 11.05 -20.39 -3.67
C TYR A 306 9.81 -20.78 -2.85
N LEU A 307 9.86 -21.90 -2.13
CA LEU A 307 8.77 -22.33 -1.25
C LEU A 307 8.55 -21.35 -0.10
N ILE A 308 9.63 -20.88 0.56
CA ILE A 308 9.53 -19.87 1.63
C ILE A 308 8.87 -18.59 1.12
N LEU A 309 9.20 -18.16 -0.10
CA LEU A 309 8.70 -16.91 -0.66
C LEU A 309 7.20 -16.96 -1.01
N ARG A 310 6.64 -18.15 -1.20
CA ARG A 310 5.22 -18.34 -1.55
C ARG A 310 4.29 -18.40 -0.34
N GLU A 311 4.83 -18.70 0.84
CA GLU A 311 4.08 -18.76 2.09
C GLU A 311 4.16 -17.43 2.85
N ASP A 312 3.01 -16.77 3.04
CA ASP A 312 2.94 -15.52 3.81
C ASP A 312 2.89 -15.77 5.33
N GLU A 313 2.32 -16.90 5.79
CA GLU A 313 2.10 -17.17 7.22
C GLU A 313 3.16 -18.08 7.86
N TYR A 314 3.84 -18.94 7.10
CA TYR A 314 4.74 -19.98 7.65
C TYR A 314 6.23 -19.75 7.40
N ALA A 315 6.64 -18.54 7.02
CA ALA A 315 8.03 -18.24 6.68
C ALA A 315 9.03 -18.57 7.81
N LEU A 316 8.65 -18.33 9.07
CA LEU A 316 9.49 -18.65 10.24
C LEU A 316 9.64 -20.17 10.42
N LEU A 317 8.54 -20.92 10.30
CA LEU A 317 8.54 -22.38 10.45
C LEU A 317 9.39 -23.03 9.36
N ALA A 318 9.21 -22.59 8.11
CA ALA A 318 10.00 -23.07 6.98
C ALA A 318 11.50 -22.81 7.24
N GLY A 319 11.86 -21.57 7.60
CA GLY A 319 13.25 -21.20 7.91
C GLY A 319 13.88 -22.04 9.04
N ALA A 320 13.12 -22.34 10.09
CA ALA A 320 13.59 -23.17 11.20
C ALA A 320 13.86 -24.62 10.76
N ILE A 321 12.94 -25.24 10.03
CA ILE A 321 13.10 -26.61 9.51
C ILE A 321 14.30 -26.72 8.57
N ILE A 322 14.49 -25.73 7.70
CA ILE A 322 15.61 -25.70 6.74
C ILE A 322 16.93 -25.54 7.48
N SER A 323 16.99 -24.64 8.46
CA SER A 323 18.20 -24.43 9.27
C SER A 323 18.57 -25.69 10.06
N PHE A 324 17.57 -26.36 10.65
CA PHE A 324 17.76 -27.63 11.36
C PHE A 324 18.27 -28.73 10.43
N ALA A 325 17.61 -28.92 9.28
CA ALA A 325 18.02 -29.91 8.27
C ALA A 325 19.43 -29.64 7.74
N THR A 326 19.75 -28.36 7.50
CA THR A 326 21.08 -27.91 7.06
C THR A 326 22.16 -28.27 8.08
N ILE A 327 21.97 -27.90 9.35
CA ILE A 327 22.94 -28.21 10.41
C ILE A 327 23.07 -29.72 10.59
N GLY A 328 21.96 -30.47 10.58
CA GLY A 328 21.97 -31.92 10.66
C GLY A 328 22.74 -32.59 9.52
N ALA A 329 22.52 -32.14 8.28
CA ALA A 329 23.25 -32.63 7.12
C ALA A 329 24.75 -32.29 7.22
N THR A 330 25.09 -31.07 7.64
CA THR A 330 26.46 -30.64 7.92
C THR A 330 27.14 -31.59 8.91
N MET A 331 26.55 -31.79 10.10
CA MET A 331 27.08 -32.68 11.13
C MET A 331 27.28 -34.10 10.61
N TYR A 332 26.35 -34.60 9.80
CA TYR A 332 26.43 -35.94 9.22
C TYR A 332 27.59 -36.07 8.21
N PHE A 333 27.77 -35.10 7.31
CA PHE A 333 28.80 -35.16 6.28
C PHE A 333 30.20 -34.85 6.81
N THR A 334 30.31 -34.06 7.87
CA THR A 334 31.60 -33.73 8.51
C THR A 334 32.03 -34.72 9.57
N ARG A 335 31.21 -35.73 9.92
CA ARG A 335 31.49 -36.66 11.02
C ARG A 335 32.81 -37.43 10.93
N ASN A 336 33.31 -37.63 9.71
CA ASN A 336 34.55 -38.35 9.42
C ASN A 336 35.71 -37.41 9.02
N VAL A 337 35.53 -36.10 9.12
CA VAL A 337 36.58 -35.12 8.84
C VAL A 337 37.43 -35.01 10.10
N ASP A 338 38.74 -35.26 9.97
CA ASP A 338 39.67 -35.09 11.08
C ASP A 338 40.04 -33.60 11.22
N TRP A 339 39.47 -32.96 12.23
CA TRP A 339 39.68 -31.54 12.53
C TRP A 339 40.96 -31.29 13.36
N SER A 340 41.65 -32.35 13.81
CA SER A 340 42.72 -32.26 14.81
C SER A 340 44.07 -31.76 14.25
N GLY A 341 44.22 -31.65 12.92
CA GLY A 341 45.46 -31.16 12.30
C GLY A 341 46.71 -32.01 12.59
N SER A 342 46.56 -33.19 13.18
CA SER A 342 47.69 -34.04 13.56
C SER A 342 48.17 -34.86 12.36
N ARG A 343 49.10 -34.30 11.59
CA ARG A 343 49.98 -35.10 10.72
C ARG A 343 50.81 -36.02 11.64
N GLN A 344 50.49 -37.31 11.66
CA GLN A 344 51.44 -38.32 12.09
C GLN A 344 52.47 -38.52 10.97
N PRO A 345 53.76 -38.26 11.20
CA PRO A 345 54.81 -38.65 10.26
C PRO A 345 55.10 -40.15 10.42
N ASP A 346 55.11 -40.87 9.30
CA ASP A 346 55.76 -42.18 9.19
C ASP A 346 57.29 -42.02 9.14
#